data_AF-A0A844AIB6-F1
#
_entry.id   AF-A0A844AIB6-F1
#
_cell.length_a   1.000
_cell.length_b   1.000
_cell.length_c   1.000
_cell.angle_alpha   90.00
_cell.angle_beta   90.00
_cell.angle_gamma   90.00
#
_symmetry.space_group_name_H-M   'P 1'
#
loop_
_entity.id
_entity.type
_entity.pdbx_description
1 polymer ?
#
loop_
_entity_poly.entity_id
_entity_poly.type
_entity_poly.pdbx_seq_one_letter_code
_entity_poly.pdbx_strand_id
1 'polypeptide(L)'
;MKVRLMTTVILAVLLGAPLALYAEEISADKQKAIADMLATMKCEVDPANIEAGGEGYELDDVFCSDGQYDMNLNADLTVADKRKE
;
A
#
# COMPACT_ATOMS: atom_id res chain seq x y z
N MET A 1 -32.15 -40.76 -38.57
CA MET A 1 -30.99 -40.66 -39.49
C MET A 1 -29.84 -40.02 -38.75
N LYS A 2 -28.64 -40.62 -38.87
CA LYS A 2 -27.37 -40.06 -38.38
C LYS A 2 -26.96 -38.87 -39.24
N VAL A 3 -26.51 -37.78 -38.63
CA VAL A 3 -25.33 -37.03 -39.10
C VAL A 3 -24.60 -36.47 -37.88
N ARG A 4 -23.35 -36.91 -37.68
CA ARG A 4 -22.36 -36.27 -36.82
C ARG A 4 -21.77 -35.09 -37.58
N LEU A 5 -21.61 -33.94 -36.93
CA LEU A 5 -20.61 -32.95 -37.35
C LEU A 5 -19.90 -32.43 -36.11
N MET A 6 -18.63 -32.83 -35.97
CA MET A 6 -17.66 -32.21 -35.09
C MET A 6 -17.34 -30.84 -35.67
N THR A 7 -17.39 -29.78 -34.85
CA THR A 7 -16.78 -28.49 -35.22
C THR A 7 -16.22 -27.84 -33.97
N THR A 8 -14.93 -28.11 -33.75
CA THR A 8 -14.03 -27.37 -32.85
C THR A 8 -13.94 -25.92 -33.32
N VAL A 9 -14.26 -24.93 -32.48
CA VAL A 9 -13.87 -23.53 -32.72
C VAL A 9 -13.46 -22.83 -31.42
N ILE A 10 -12.13 -22.75 -31.27
CA ILE A 10 -11.29 -21.61 -30.87
C ILE A 10 -11.55 -20.96 -29.50
N LEU A 11 -10.65 -21.33 -28.58
CA LEU A 11 -10.26 -20.59 -27.39
C LEU A 11 -9.75 -19.19 -27.76
N ALA A 12 -10.54 -18.16 -27.48
CA ALA A 12 -10.08 -16.77 -27.45
C ALA A 12 -9.82 -16.37 -25.99
N VAL A 13 -8.59 -16.62 -25.51
CA VAL A 13 -8.10 -16.01 -24.28
C VAL A 13 -7.95 -14.52 -24.55
N LEU A 14 -8.93 -13.76 -24.06
CA LEU A 14 -8.92 -12.31 -24.04
C LEU A 14 -7.76 -11.83 -23.13
N LEU A 15 -6.78 -11.19 -23.77
CA LEU A 15 -5.88 -10.16 -23.25
C LEU A 15 -5.44 -10.28 -21.79
N GLY A 16 -4.34 -11.00 -21.57
CA GLY A 16 -3.42 -10.68 -20.49
C GLY A 16 -2.69 -9.38 -20.81
N ALA A 17 -3.33 -8.24 -20.56
CA ALA A 17 -2.61 -7.00 -20.35
C ALA A 17 -2.62 -6.74 -18.83
N PRO A 18 -1.47 -6.60 -18.17
CA PRO A 18 -1.45 -6.07 -16.82
C PRO A 18 -2.02 -4.67 -16.92
N LEU A 19 -3.25 -4.48 -16.45
CA LEU A 19 -3.70 -3.17 -16.01
C LEU A 19 -2.76 -2.82 -14.87
N ALA A 20 -1.69 -2.10 -15.18
CA ALA A 20 -0.89 -1.41 -14.18
C ALA A 20 -1.86 -0.41 -13.53
N LEU A 21 -2.54 -0.88 -12.48
CA LEU A 21 -3.12 -0.05 -11.45
C LEU A 21 -1.96 0.77 -10.91
N TYR A 22 -1.85 2.01 -11.37
CA TYR A 22 -0.97 2.99 -10.76
C TYR A 22 -1.57 3.35 -9.39
N ALA A 23 -1.41 2.46 -8.41
CA ALA A 23 -1.36 2.91 -7.02
C ALA A 23 -0.18 3.88 -6.96
N GLU A 24 -0.37 5.07 -6.39
CA GLU A 24 0.72 6.01 -6.19
C GLU A 24 1.63 5.43 -5.10
N GLU A 25 2.58 4.61 -5.53
CA GLU A 25 3.54 3.99 -4.63
C GLU A 25 4.43 5.08 -4.03
N ILE A 26 4.43 5.17 -2.70
CA ILE A 26 5.34 6.06 -1.98
C ILE A 26 6.78 5.60 -2.27
N SER A 27 7.62 6.54 -2.70
CA SER A 27 9.01 6.23 -3.06
C SER A 27 9.78 5.61 -1.89
N ALA A 28 10.71 4.70 -2.20
CA ALA A 28 11.55 4.05 -1.20
C ALA A 28 12.33 5.06 -0.33
N ASP A 29 12.81 6.17 -0.91
CA ASP A 29 13.47 7.23 -0.17
C ASP A 29 12.55 7.87 0.88
N LYS A 30 11.27 8.02 0.55
CA LYS A 30 10.27 8.58 1.45
C LYS A 30 9.86 7.59 2.54
N GLN A 31 9.65 6.32 2.19
CA GLN A 31 9.43 5.24 3.18
C GLN A 31 10.59 5.16 4.17
N LYS A 32 11.83 5.27 3.69
CA LYS A 32 13.02 5.30 4.55
C LYS A 32 13.03 6.52 5.47
N ALA A 33 12.71 7.71 4.95
CA ALA A 33 12.67 8.92 5.77
C ALA A 33 11.64 8.85 6.90
N ILE A 34 10.49 8.22 6.65
CA ILE A 34 9.46 7.93 7.65
C ILE A 34 9.98 6.94 8.70
N ALA A 35 10.60 5.84 8.27
CA ALA A 35 11.16 4.83 9.19
C ALA A 35 12.26 5.43 10.09
N ASP A 36 13.14 6.26 9.53
CA ASP A 36 14.19 6.95 10.30
C ASP A 36 13.57 7.89 11.36
N MET A 37 12.51 8.62 11.01
CA MET A 37 11.77 9.48 11.94
C MET A 37 11.14 8.67 13.08
N LEU A 38 10.42 7.59 12.76
CA LEU A 38 9.79 6.71 13.76
C LEU A 38 10.83 6.06 14.69
N ALA A 39 12.00 5.68 14.16
CA ALA A 39 13.08 5.13 14.97
C ALA A 39 13.56 6.12 16.06
N THR A 40 13.53 7.45 15.79
CA THR A 40 13.83 8.46 16.83
C THR A 40 12.84 8.43 18.00
N MET A 41 11.59 8.02 17.71
CA MET A 41 10.51 7.87 18.68
C MET A 41 10.45 6.46 19.28
N LYS A 42 11.37 5.56 18.90
CA LYS A 42 11.34 4.13 19.25
C LYS A 42 10.05 3.44 18.78
N CYS A 43 9.65 3.78 17.56
CA CYS A 43 8.52 3.19 16.86
C CYS A 43 8.98 2.57 15.54
N GLU A 44 8.20 1.61 15.04
CA GLU A 44 8.41 0.93 13.76
C GLU A 44 7.08 0.80 13.03
N VAL A 45 7.11 0.72 11.70
CA VAL A 45 5.92 0.51 10.87
C VAL A 45 6.30 -0.38 9.69
N ASP A 46 5.39 -1.24 9.26
CA ASP A 46 5.55 -1.97 8.00
C ASP A 46 5.40 -0.99 6.83
N PRO A 47 6.32 -0.97 5.85
CA PRO A 47 6.16 -0.13 4.66
C PRO A 47 4.83 -0.30 3.92
N ALA A 48 4.19 -1.48 4.02
CA ALA A 48 2.88 -1.74 3.45
C ALA A 48 1.74 -0.98 4.15
N ASN A 49 1.98 -0.50 5.38
CA ASN A 49 1.03 0.30 6.16
C ASN A 49 1.34 1.80 6.09
N ILE A 50 2.15 2.23 5.10
CA ILE A 50 2.38 3.64 4.81
C ILE A 50 1.55 3.99 3.57
N GLU A 51 0.57 4.86 3.74
CA GLU A 51 -0.30 5.33 2.67
C GLU A 51 -0.16 6.83 2.45
N ALA A 52 -0.36 7.29 1.21
CA ALA A 52 -0.42 8.71 0.90
C ALA A 52 -1.83 9.21 1.25
N GLY A 53 -1.92 10.13 2.21
CA GLY A 53 -3.19 10.62 2.74
C GLY A 53 -3.26 12.15 2.72
N GLY A 54 -4.22 12.71 1.98
CA GLY A 54 -4.37 14.16 1.85
C GLY A 54 -3.11 14.86 1.31
N GLU A 55 -2.53 15.76 2.12
CA GLU A 55 -1.26 16.44 1.80
C GLU A 55 -0.02 15.74 2.41
N GLY A 56 -0.19 14.61 3.10
CA GLY A 56 0.88 13.94 3.82
C GLY A 56 0.77 12.42 3.76
N TYR A 57 0.91 11.77 4.92
CA TYR A 57 0.99 10.32 5.03
C TYR A 57 0.12 9.80 6.17
N GLU A 58 -0.55 8.68 5.92
CA GLU A 58 -1.30 7.91 6.91
C GLU A 58 -0.47 6.66 7.23
N LEU A 59 -0.32 6.35 8.51
CA LEU A 59 0.41 5.20 9.00
C LEU A 59 -0.47 4.39 9.93
N ASP A 60 -0.71 3.15 9.55
CA ASP A 60 -1.47 2.19 10.34
C ASP A 60 -0.54 1.21 11.07
N ASP A 61 -0.97 0.70 12.23
CA ASP A 61 -0.25 -0.26 13.06
C ASP A 61 1.20 0.17 13.44
N VAL A 62 1.42 1.46 13.72
CA VAL A 62 2.73 1.94 14.16
C VAL A 62 3.03 1.38 15.55
N PHE A 63 3.99 0.45 15.62
CA PHE A 63 4.36 -0.22 16.84
C PHE A 63 5.40 0.58 17.62
N CYS A 64 5.01 1.16 18.75
CA CYS A 64 5.89 1.86 19.68
C CYS A 64 6.10 1.04 20.96
N SER A 65 7.10 1.40 21.76
CA SER A 65 7.38 0.72 23.04
C SER A 65 6.21 0.67 24.04
N ASP A 66 5.20 1.53 23.88
CA ASP A 66 4.05 1.69 24.76
C ASP A 66 2.71 1.28 24.13
N GLY A 67 2.71 0.75 22.91
CA GLY A 67 1.53 0.23 22.20
C GLY A 67 1.54 0.52 20.70
N GLN A 68 0.44 0.14 20.06
CA GLN A 68 0.17 0.41 18.65
C GLN A 68 -0.59 1.73 18.46
N TYR A 69 -0.35 2.38 17.34
CA TYR A 69 -0.90 3.69 17.02
C TYR A 69 -1.20 3.81 15.54
N ASP A 70 -2.30 4.49 15.23
CA ASP A 70 -2.51 5.13 13.95
C ASP A 70 -1.88 6.53 14.01
N MET A 71 -1.09 6.91 13.02
CA MET A 71 -0.46 8.23 12.95
C MET A 71 -0.71 8.89 11.60
N ASN A 72 -0.98 10.20 11.63
CA ASN A 72 -1.00 11.03 10.44
C ASN A 72 0.22 11.95 10.46
N LEU A 73 0.93 12.04 9.33
CA LEU A 73 2.05 12.95 9.14
C LEU A 73 1.69 14.03 8.13
N ASN A 74 2.22 15.24 8.34
CA ASN A 74 2.25 16.28 7.33
C ASN A 74 3.25 15.93 6.20
N ALA A 75 3.22 16.66 5.09
CA ALA A 75 4.16 16.51 3.97
C ALA A 75 5.65 16.54 4.39
N ASP A 76 5.96 17.31 5.43
CA ASP A 76 7.29 17.48 6.01
C ASP A 76 7.67 16.41 7.04
N LEU A 77 6.83 15.38 7.18
CA LEU A 77 6.98 14.25 8.11
C LEU A 77 6.83 14.60 9.60
N THR A 78 6.34 15.80 9.93
CA THR A 78 5.94 16.11 11.30
C THR A 78 4.62 15.41 11.65
N VAL A 79 4.47 14.96 12.90
CA VAL A 79 3.26 14.28 13.37
C VAL A 79 2.11 15.27 13.45
N ALA A 80 1.07 15.06 12.64
CA ALA A 80 -0.17 15.81 12.64
C ALA A 80 -1.19 15.23 13.62
N ASP A 81 -1.30 13.90 13.71
CA ASP A 81 -2.11 13.18 14.68
C ASP A 81 -1.42 11.87 15.11
N LYS A 82 -1.69 11.44 16.35
CA LYS A 82 -1.24 10.16 16.89
C LYS A 82 -2.32 9.61 17.83
N ARG A 83 -3.06 8.60 17.37
CA ARG A 83 -4.14 7.95 18.10
C ARG A 83 -3.71 6.54 18.49
N LYS A 84 -3.90 6.18 19.75
CA LYS A 84 -3.70 4.81 20.21
C LYS A 84 -4.84 3.92 19.73
N GLU A 85 -4.52 2.73 19.25
CA GLU A 85 -5.51 1.67 18.96
C GLU A 85 -6.12 1.06 20.23
#